data_AF-A0A9E0XLS9-F1
#
_entry.id   AF-A0A9E0XLS9-F1
#
_cell.length_a   1.000
_cell.length_b   1.000
_cell.length_c   1.000
_cell.angle_alpha   90.00
_cell.angle_beta   90.00
_cell.angle_gamma   90.00
#
_symmetry.space_group_name_H-M   'P 1'
#
loop_
_entity.id
_entity.type
_entity.pdbx_description
1 polymer ?
#
loop_
_entity_poly.entity_id
_entity_poly.type
_entity_poly.pdbx_seq_one_letter_code
_entity_poly.pdbx_strand_id
1 'polypeptide(L)'
;HQVEKVDLPSQTFTLTSSNVDWVCNSNGFFGLILDPTKGNEAGFKIEKIDGPLDPSRLTLIDQAYGRFPAKDLPGYEVLLPIKQVAGRMELRVFAGPFAESVLKTVDAHFATEGGKTSDFLSCQTFHGWFAFISEPFAKFLFFIMKLAFAVTHSWAFSIVFVTFVLRLILYPLNTWSLRSMKSMQEVAPQLKAIQDKYKKEPQKAQMEIMNIYRQKGINPLSGCLPLLLQLPFLIGMFDLLKSSFELRGASFIPGWIDNLSSPDVLFSWSTPLPIIGNQFHLLPILLGAIMYIQQNVMSSLPKDPAQWTDQQKQQRMMGNVMTVVMAVLFYNFPSGLNIYWISSMVLGIIQQWWVNRPRKTPEVVVEVVSKPTTKHKKMK
;
A
#
# COMPACT_ATOMS: atom_id res chain seq x y z
N HIS A 1 -4.12 25.38 11.26
CA HIS A 1 -2.71 25.05 11.52
C HIS A 1 -2.22 24.18 10.37
N GLN A 2 -1.08 24.49 9.77
CA GLN A 2 -0.45 23.62 8.78
C GLN A 2 0.74 22.97 9.47
N VAL A 3 0.68 21.65 9.69
CA VAL A 3 1.80 20.89 10.23
C VAL A 3 2.80 20.68 9.11
N GLU A 4 4.03 21.15 9.32
CA GLU A 4 5.13 20.95 8.40
C GLU A 4 6.06 19.87 8.95
N LYS A 5 6.32 18.84 8.15
CA LYS A 5 7.34 17.85 8.48
C LYS A 5 8.69 18.40 8.07
N VAL A 6 9.59 18.50 9.03
CA VAL A 6 10.98 18.90 8.77
C VAL A 6 11.80 17.65 8.49
N ASP A 7 12.48 17.62 7.34
CA ASP A 7 13.39 16.54 7.02
C ASP A 7 14.59 16.54 7.98
N LEU A 8 15.06 15.35 8.33
CA LEU A 8 16.18 15.17 9.25
C LEU A 8 17.47 15.66 8.57
N PRO A 9 18.16 16.68 9.12
CA PRO A 9 19.33 17.26 8.47
C PRO A 9 20.53 16.31 8.50
N SER A 10 21.48 16.53 7.60
CA SER A 10 22.76 15.82 7.61
C SER A 10 23.66 16.26 8.79
N GLN A 11 23.53 17.51 9.25
CA GLN A 11 24.22 18.05 10.42
C GLN A 11 23.33 19.00 11.23
N THR A 12 23.01 20.18 10.70
CA THR A 12 22.19 21.18 11.40
C THR A 12 21.24 21.86 10.43
N PHE A 13 20.02 22.13 10.87
CA PHE A 13 19.03 22.95 10.16
C PHE A 13 18.48 24.00 11.10
N THR A 14 18.45 25.27 10.69
CA THR A 14 17.93 26.37 11.49
C THR A 14 16.95 27.17 10.65
N LEU A 15 15.76 27.43 11.18
CA LEU A 15 14.78 28.33 10.62
C LEU A 15 14.51 29.44 11.64
N THR A 16 14.62 30.70 11.25
CA THR A 16 14.49 31.86 12.18
C THR A 16 13.23 32.69 11.95
N SER A 17 12.55 32.51 10.82
CA SER A 17 11.43 33.35 10.37
C SER A 17 10.05 32.77 10.66
N SER A 18 9.95 31.55 11.22
CA SER A 18 8.69 30.84 11.42
C SER A 18 8.30 30.81 12.90
N ASN A 19 7.07 31.19 13.21
CA ASN A 19 6.52 31.01 14.55
C ASN A 19 6.05 29.55 14.69
N VAL A 20 6.68 28.82 15.60
CA VAL A 20 6.40 27.40 15.85
C VAL A 20 5.40 27.28 17.00
N ASP A 21 4.17 26.86 16.71
CA ASP A 21 3.15 26.66 17.75
C ASP A 21 3.55 25.52 18.71
N TRP A 22 4.05 24.41 18.17
CA TRP A 22 4.53 23.25 18.92
C TRP A 22 5.46 22.39 18.04
N VAL A 23 6.24 21.51 18.66
CA VAL A 23 7.08 20.52 17.98
C VAL A 23 6.75 19.12 18.46
N CYS A 24 6.80 18.18 17.53
CA CYS A 24 6.44 16.79 17.76
C CYS A 24 7.55 15.87 17.26
N ASN A 25 7.94 14.91 18.09
CA ASN A 25 8.74 13.77 17.69
C ASN A 25 7.91 12.50 17.87
N SER A 26 7.76 11.70 16.82
CA SER A 26 6.88 10.52 16.82
C SER A 26 7.50 9.35 16.07
N ASN A 27 7.24 8.14 16.56
CA ASN A 27 7.55 6.90 15.86
C ASN A 27 6.35 6.33 15.08
N GLY A 28 5.31 7.14 14.89
CA GLY A 28 4.04 6.77 14.24
C GLY A 28 2.95 6.32 15.21
N PHE A 29 3.32 5.77 16.38
CA PHE A 29 2.36 5.26 17.37
C PHE A 29 2.42 5.98 18.71
N PHE A 30 3.62 6.40 19.09
CA PHE A 30 3.87 7.20 20.28
C PHE A 30 4.65 8.43 19.86
N GLY A 31 4.43 9.52 20.58
CA GLY A 31 5.24 10.70 20.39
C GLY A 31 5.27 11.60 21.60
N LEU A 32 6.20 12.54 21.50
CA LEU A 32 6.43 13.63 22.42
C LEU A 32 6.02 14.91 21.70
N ILE A 33 5.10 15.68 22.28
CA ILE A 33 4.75 17.02 21.81
C ILE A 33 5.20 18.01 22.87
N LEU A 34 5.95 19.02 22.44
CA LEU A 34 6.34 20.16 23.24
C LEU A 34 5.62 21.40 22.70
N ASP A 35 4.75 21.98 23.52
CA ASP A 35 3.89 23.11 23.22
C ASP A 35 4.23 24.28 24.16
N PRO A 36 5.05 25.25 23.72
CA PRO A 36 5.39 26.44 24.49
C PRO A 36 4.20 27.42 24.55
N THR A 37 3.37 27.31 25.59
CA THR A 37 2.14 28.11 25.72
C THR A 37 2.38 29.61 25.92
N LYS A 38 3.57 29.99 26.43
CA LYS A 38 3.99 31.40 26.58
C LYS A 38 5.50 31.54 26.33
N GLY A 39 5.89 32.61 25.64
CA GLY A 39 7.29 33.04 25.54
C GLY A 39 8.15 32.35 24.47
N ASN A 40 7.53 31.76 23.43
CA ASN A 40 8.30 31.35 22.25
C ASN A 40 8.83 32.58 21.49
N GLU A 41 9.94 32.39 20.80
CA GLU A 41 10.38 33.29 19.73
C GLU A 41 10.23 32.59 18.38
N ALA A 42 10.31 33.38 17.31
CA ALA A 42 10.34 32.84 15.96
C ALA A 42 11.58 31.97 15.77
N GLY A 43 11.36 30.76 15.29
CA GLY A 43 12.37 29.85 14.81
C GLY A 43 12.47 28.52 15.56
N PHE A 44 13.30 27.64 15.02
CA PHE A 44 13.73 26.40 15.64
C PHE A 44 15.05 25.95 15.00
N LYS A 45 15.77 25.08 15.70
CA LYS A 45 17.00 24.45 15.21
C LYS A 45 16.92 22.94 15.42
N ILE A 46 17.34 22.17 14.44
CA ILE A 46 17.46 20.72 14.51
C ILE A 46 18.93 20.35 14.35
N GLU A 47 19.45 19.55 15.25
CA GLU A 47 20.83 19.07 15.22
C GLU A 47 20.87 17.55 15.18
N LYS A 48 21.72 17.01 14.30
CA LYS A 48 22.04 15.60 14.27
C LYS A 48 23.05 15.31 15.38
N ILE A 49 22.75 14.31 16.19
CA ILE A 49 23.66 13.76 17.20
C ILE A 49 24.20 12.43 16.67
N ASP A 50 25.51 12.25 16.72
CA ASP A 50 26.12 10.99 16.30
C ASP A 50 25.67 9.86 17.23
N GLY A 51 25.24 8.74 16.65
CA GLY A 51 24.64 7.65 17.42
C GLY A 51 25.54 7.04 18.52
N PRO A 52 26.88 7.05 18.44
CA PRO A 52 27.72 6.66 19.57
C PRO A 52 27.66 7.63 20.78
N LEU A 53 27.31 8.90 20.56
CA LEU A 53 27.16 9.91 21.62
C LEU A 53 25.77 9.86 22.27
N ASP A 54 24.75 9.50 21.51
CA ASP A 54 23.39 9.25 21.99
C ASP A 54 22.84 7.93 21.41
N PRO A 55 23.24 6.77 21.98
CA PRO A 55 22.89 5.48 21.41
C PRO A 55 21.41 5.17 21.56
N SER A 56 20.76 4.94 20.43
CA SER A 56 19.39 4.45 20.38
C SER A 56 19.21 3.17 21.21
N ARG A 57 18.05 3.00 21.85
CA ARG A 57 17.69 1.77 22.58
C ARG A 57 17.70 0.52 21.69
N LEU A 58 17.60 0.68 20.37
CA LEU A 58 17.75 -0.43 19.41
C LEU A 58 19.12 -1.10 19.51
N THR A 59 20.16 -0.39 19.93
CA THR A 59 21.51 -0.94 20.15
C THR A 59 21.55 -1.96 21.31
N LEU A 60 20.54 -1.96 22.18
CA LEU A 60 20.37 -2.96 23.24
C LEU A 60 19.73 -4.25 22.72
N ILE A 61 19.09 -4.20 21.55
CA ILE A 61 18.45 -5.35 20.91
C ILE A 61 19.51 -6.10 20.13
N ASP A 62 19.62 -7.40 20.38
CA ASP A 62 20.43 -8.30 19.58
C ASP A 62 21.92 -7.91 19.51
N GLN A 63 22.47 -7.45 20.66
CA GLN A 63 23.87 -7.03 20.79
C GLN A 63 24.86 -8.11 20.34
N ALA A 64 24.52 -9.39 20.54
CA ALA A 64 25.36 -10.52 20.18
C ALA A 64 25.70 -10.58 18.68
N TYR A 65 24.78 -10.13 17.82
CA TYR A 65 24.98 -10.10 16.36
C TYR A 65 25.21 -8.68 15.81
N GLY A 66 25.29 -7.67 16.68
CA GLY A 66 25.54 -6.29 16.28
C GLY A 66 24.53 -5.76 15.25
N ARG A 67 23.27 -6.21 15.33
CA ARG A 67 22.23 -5.94 14.31
C ARG A 67 21.91 -4.47 14.13
N PHE A 68 22.07 -3.69 15.19
CA PHE A 68 21.77 -2.26 15.25
C PHE A 68 22.99 -1.47 15.73
N PRO A 69 24.02 -1.30 14.88
CA PRO A 69 25.23 -0.59 15.26
C PRO A 69 24.93 0.90 15.46
N ALA A 70 25.40 1.47 16.58
CA ALA A 70 25.09 2.85 16.97
C ALA A 70 25.48 3.89 15.90
N LYS A 71 26.59 3.66 15.18
CA LYS A 71 27.05 4.52 14.07
C LYS A 71 26.02 4.71 12.95
N ASP A 72 25.13 3.74 12.74
CA ASP A 72 24.14 3.75 11.66
C ASP A 72 22.78 4.29 12.16
N LEU A 73 22.70 4.67 13.44
CA LEU A 73 21.49 5.14 14.13
C LEU A 73 21.73 6.50 14.81
N PRO A 74 21.83 7.60 14.04
CA PRO A 74 22.00 8.93 14.62
C PRO A 74 20.75 9.38 15.39
N GLY A 75 20.98 10.16 16.45
CA GLY A 75 19.96 10.89 17.19
C GLY A 75 19.69 12.26 16.57
N TYR A 76 18.61 12.90 17.02
CA TYR A 76 18.24 14.26 16.60
C TYR A 76 17.66 15.04 17.76
N GLU A 77 18.14 16.27 17.95
CA GLU A 77 17.64 17.20 18.94
C GLU A 77 16.93 18.37 18.25
N VAL A 78 15.81 18.81 18.83
CA VAL A 78 15.04 19.97 18.37
C VAL A 78 15.10 21.04 19.45
N LEU A 79 15.66 22.18 19.09
CA LEU A 79 15.89 23.34 19.95
C LEU A 79 14.89 24.44 19.56
N LEU A 80 14.14 24.93 20.55
CA LEU A 80 13.26 26.08 20.41
C LEU A 80 13.90 27.31 21.06
N PRO A 81 13.88 28.48 20.38
CA PRO A 81 14.34 29.72 20.98
C PRO A 81 13.36 30.16 22.06
N ILE A 82 13.89 30.40 23.26
CA ILE A 82 13.12 30.88 24.41
C ILE A 82 13.39 32.36 24.55
N LYS A 83 12.33 33.16 24.66
CA LYS A 83 12.46 34.59 24.91
C LYS A 83 13.16 34.80 26.26
N GLN A 84 14.33 35.42 26.26
CA GLN A 84 15.04 35.81 27.49
C GLN A 84 14.31 36.96 28.19
N VAL A 85 13.17 36.67 28.81
CA VAL A 85 12.48 37.59 29.72
C VAL A 85 12.62 37.05 31.13
N ALA A 86 13.05 37.87 32.07
CA ALA A 86 12.98 37.54 33.48
C ALA A 86 11.52 37.22 33.85
N GLY A 87 11.21 35.95 34.13
CA GLY A 87 9.85 35.50 34.34
C GLY A 87 9.67 33.98 34.34
N ARG A 88 8.42 33.55 34.51
CA ARG A 88 8.01 32.14 34.51
C ARG A 88 7.68 31.71 33.08
N MET A 89 8.33 30.65 32.60
CA MET A 89 7.96 29.99 31.34
C MET A 89 6.94 28.89 31.63
N GLU A 90 5.94 28.77 30.76
CA GLU A 90 4.93 27.71 30.81
C GLU A 90 5.08 26.86 29.54
N LEU A 91 5.35 25.57 29.75
CA LEU A 91 5.48 24.56 28.70
C LEU A 91 4.44 23.49 28.95
N ARG A 92 3.80 23.02 27.88
CA ARG A 92 2.97 21.82 27.90
C ARG A 92 3.73 20.70 27.21
N VAL A 93 3.79 19.55 27.87
CA VAL A 93 4.43 18.34 27.34
C VAL A 93 3.40 17.23 27.29
N PHE A 94 3.17 16.70 26.09
CA PHE A 94 2.45 15.44 25.90
C PHE A 94 3.45 14.34 25.61
N ALA A 95 3.41 13.25 26.37
CA ALA A 95 4.23 12.06 26.13
C ALA A 95 3.30 10.84 26.22
N GLY A 96 2.95 10.26 25.07
CA GLY A 96 1.92 9.22 25.08
C GLY A 96 1.57 8.63 23.72
N PRO A 97 0.54 7.76 23.71
CA PRO A 97 0.05 7.14 22.48
C PRO A 97 -0.63 8.17 21.58
N PHE A 98 -0.34 8.11 20.30
CA PHE A 98 -1.00 8.91 19.26
C PHE A 98 -2.30 8.22 18.83
N ALA A 99 -3.18 7.94 19.80
CA ALA A 99 -4.53 7.48 19.53
C ALA A 99 -5.45 8.69 19.27
N GLU A 100 -6.37 8.56 18.29
CA GLU A 100 -7.30 9.64 17.92
C GLU A 100 -8.12 10.11 19.15
N SER A 101 -8.56 9.17 19.99
CA SER A 101 -9.31 9.45 21.21
C SER A 101 -8.50 10.24 22.24
N VAL A 102 -7.24 9.86 22.46
CA VAL A 102 -6.36 10.48 23.45
C VAL A 102 -6.03 11.91 23.03
N LEU A 103 -5.59 12.13 21.79
CA LEU A 103 -5.24 13.47 21.31
C LEU A 103 -6.45 14.41 21.32
N LYS A 104 -7.65 13.92 20.93
CA LYS A 104 -8.88 14.72 21.02
C LYS A 104 -9.22 15.10 22.46
N THR A 105 -9.05 14.19 23.42
CA THR A 105 -9.27 14.51 24.84
C THR A 105 -8.27 15.56 25.33
N VAL A 106 -7.00 15.45 24.95
CA VAL A 106 -5.96 16.44 25.30
C VAL A 106 -6.28 17.80 24.68
N ASP A 107 -6.56 17.85 23.38
CA ASP A 107 -6.93 19.09 22.68
C ASP A 107 -8.19 19.73 23.29
N ALA A 108 -9.20 18.93 23.63
CA ALA A 108 -10.43 19.43 24.24
C ALA A 108 -10.21 19.95 25.68
N HIS A 109 -9.35 19.30 26.46
CA HIS A 109 -9.03 19.73 27.82
C HIS A 109 -8.30 21.08 27.84
N PHE A 110 -7.49 21.34 26.82
CA PHE A 110 -6.64 22.53 26.71
C PHE A 110 -7.15 23.58 25.71
N ALA A 111 -8.39 23.45 25.24
CA ALA A 111 -9.01 24.42 24.36
C ALA A 111 -9.09 25.80 25.04
N THR A 112 -8.65 26.86 24.33
CA THR A 112 -8.70 28.22 24.87
C THR A 112 -10.14 28.77 24.84
N GLU A 113 -10.44 29.78 25.67
CA GLU A 113 -11.69 30.54 25.59
C GLU A 113 -11.88 31.09 24.16
N GLY A 114 -12.83 30.52 23.41
CA GLY A 114 -13.00 30.77 21.96
C GLY A 114 -12.87 29.51 21.08
N GLY A 115 -12.58 28.34 21.65
CA GLY A 115 -12.62 27.05 20.95
C GLY A 115 -11.42 26.76 20.04
N LYS A 116 -10.36 27.59 20.09
CA LYS A 116 -9.09 27.28 19.43
C LYS A 116 -8.36 26.19 20.20
N THR A 117 -7.97 25.14 19.50
CA THR A 117 -7.20 24.00 20.01
C THR A 117 -5.82 23.99 19.35
N SER A 118 -4.83 23.36 19.99
CA SER A 118 -3.49 23.19 19.40
C SER A 118 -3.49 22.23 18.20
N ASP A 119 -4.60 21.52 17.97
CA ASP A 119 -4.82 20.58 16.88
C ASP A 119 -3.73 19.50 16.83
N PHE A 120 -3.43 18.86 17.95
CA PHE A 120 -2.43 17.79 17.99
C PHE A 120 -2.79 16.63 17.09
N LEU A 121 -4.08 16.39 16.80
CA LEU A 121 -4.49 15.36 15.84
C LEU A 121 -3.85 15.55 14.45
N SER A 122 -3.57 16.79 14.05
CA SER A 122 -2.90 17.08 12.78
C SER A 122 -1.47 16.50 12.69
N CYS A 123 -0.82 16.14 13.80
CA CYS A 123 0.47 15.45 13.76
C CYS A 123 0.38 14.01 13.23
N GLN A 124 -0.81 13.40 13.23
CA GLN A 124 -1.07 12.07 12.65
C GLN A 124 -1.23 12.11 11.12
N THR A 125 -1.02 13.26 10.48
CA THR A 125 -1.17 13.39 9.03
C THR A 125 -0.03 12.71 8.27
N PHE A 126 -0.41 12.07 7.18
CA PHE A 126 0.47 11.30 6.31
C PHE A 126 1.24 12.25 5.39
N HIS A 127 2.56 12.10 5.26
CA HIS A 127 3.36 12.98 4.37
C HIS A 127 4.42 12.22 3.57
N GLY A 128 4.43 12.45 2.26
CA GLY A 128 5.26 11.85 1.21
C GLY A 128 4.73 12.27 -0.17
N TRP A 129 5.45 12.02 -1.28
CA TRP A 129 5.00 12.45 -2.63
C TRP A 129 3.59 11.91 -2.99
N PHE A 130 3.18 10.78 -2.40
CA PHE A 130 1.86 10.17 -2.59
C PHE A 130 0.83 10.56 -1.51
N ALA A 131 1.19 11.35 -0.49
CA ALA A 131 0.32 11.64 0.66
C ALA A 131 -1.01 12.28 0.27
N PHE A 132 -1.00 13.19 -0.71
CA PHE A 132 -2.22 13.79 -1.25
C PHE A 132 -3.22 12.74 -1.75
N ILE A 133 -2.73 11.60 -2.22
CA ILE A 133 -3.55 10.45 -2.63
C ILE A 133 -3.76 9.51 -1.44
N SER A 134 -2.71 9.08 -0.74
CA SER A 134 -2.82 8.02 0.26
C SER A 134 -3.59 8.43 1.51
N GLU A 135 -3.54 9.70 1.93
CA GLU A 135 -4.27 10.21 3.10
C GLU A 135 -5.81 10.06 2.97
N PRO A 136 -6.47 10.59 1.93
CA PRO A 136 -7.92 10.44 1.81
C PRO A 136 -8.31 8.96 1.67
N PHE A 137 -7.50 8.14 1.00
CA PHE A 137 -7.72 6.70 0.93
C PHE A 137 -7.57 6.03 2.31
N ALA A 138 -6.53 6.32 3.08
CA ALA A 138 -6.32 5.76 4.42
C ALA A 138 -7.47 6.15 5.36
N LYS A 139 -7.90 7.42 5.35
CA LYS A 139 -9.08 7.89 6.11
C LYS A 139 -10.36 7.16 5.70
N PHE A 140 -10.57 6.97 4.39
CA PHE A 140 -11.71 6.22 3.87
C PHE A 140 -11.69 4.74 4.30
N LEU A 141 -10.54 4.07 4.19
CA LEU A 141 -10.37 2.69 4.64
C LEU A 141 -10.63 2.58 6.14
N PHE A 142 -10.05 3.47 6.94
CA PHE A 142 -10.24 3.47 8.39
C PHE A 142 -11.69 3.69 8.79
N PHE A 143 -12.40 4.58 8.10
CA PHE A 143 -13.82 4.82 8.33
C PHE A 143 -14.62 3.52 8.18
N ILE A 144 -14.42 2.79 7.08
CA ILE A 144 -15.11 1.51 6.86
C ILE A 144 -14.66 0.46 7.90
N MET A 145 -13.37 0.44 8.26
CA MET A 145 -12.86 -0.47 9.30
C MET A 145 -13.52 -0.22 10.66
N LYS A 146 -13.73 1.06 11.04
CA LYS A 146 -14.41 1.42 12.30
C LYS A 146 -15.87 0.94 12.31
N LEU A 147 -16.57 1.04 11.18
CA LEU A 147 -17.93 0.49 11.04
C LEU A 147 -17.97 -1.02 11.24
N ALA A 148 -17.03 -1.73 10.60
CA ALA A 148 -16.91 -3.18 10.77
C ALA A 148 -16.49 -3.58 12.19
N PHE A 149 -15.63 -2.79 12.82
CA PHE A 149 -15.14 -3.02 14.17
C PHE A 149 -16.27 -2.88 15.20
N ALA A 150 -17.17 -1.92 15.02
CA ALA A 150 -18.33 -1.73 15.90
C ALA A 150 -19.23 -2.98 15.98
N VAL A 151 -19.23 -3.83 14.95
CA VAL A 151 -19.99 -5.09 14.93
C VAL A 151 -19.11 -6.28 15.34
N THR A 152 -17.93 -6.41 14.71
CA THR A 152 -17.08 -7.61 14.83
C THR A 152 -16.17 -7.60 16.06
N HIS A 153 -15.90 -6.42 16.64
CA HIS A 153 -14.94 -6.21 17.72
C HIS A 153 -13.53 -6.76 17.42
N SER A 154 -13.19 -6.92 16.14
CA SER A 154 -11.91 -7.48 15.70
C SER A 154 -11.38 -6.71 14.50
N TRP A 155 -10.21 -6.10 14.67
CA TRP A 155 -9.56 -5.32 13.63
C TRP A 155 -9.21 -6.17 12.40
N ALA A 156 -8.88 -7.44 12.57
CA ALA A 156 -8.59 -8.33 11.45
C ALA A 156 -9.83 -8.61 10.59
N PHE A 157 -10.98 -8.87 11.22
CA PHE A 157 -12.24 -9.00 10.48
C PHE A 157 -12.64 -7.68 9.81
N SER A 158 -12.35 -6.54 10.43
CA SER A 158 -12.51 -5.23 9.79
C SER A 158 -11.68 -5.08 8.52
N ILE A 159 -10.42 -5.58 8.50
CA ILE A 159 -9.58 -5.58 7.29
C ILE A 159 -10.23 -6.42 6.19
N VAL A 160 -10.67 -7.64 6.51
CA VAL A 160 -11.34 -8.54 5.56
C VAL A 160 -12.62 -7.89 5.01
N PHE A 161 -13.41 -7.26 5.88
CA PHE A 161 -14.64 -6.56 5.49
C PHE A 161 -14.36 -5.38 4.56
N VAL A 162 -13.38 -4.53 4.88
CA VAL A 162 -12.99 -3.43 3.97
C VAL A 162 -12.56 -3.97 2.62
N THR A 163 -11.80 -5.06 2.60
CA THR A 163 -11.39 -5.71 1.36
C THR A 163 -12.59 -6.15 0.52
N PHE A 164 -13.62 -6.69 1.16
CA PHE A 164 -14.88 -7.06 0.52
C PHE A 164 -15.62 -5.84 -0.05
N VAL A 165 -15.75 -4.77 0.72
CA VAL A 165 -16.40 -3.52 0.27
C VAL A 165 -15.67 -2.92 -0.92
N LEU A 166 -14.33 -2.84 -0.88
CA LEU A 166 -13.54 -2.36 -2.01
C LEU A 166 -13.76 -3.22 -3.26
N ARG A 167 -13.75 -4.54 -3.10
CA ARG A 167 -14.01 -5.47 -4.22
C ARG A 167 -15.38 -5.28 -4.82
N LEU A 168 -16.39 -4.93 -4.01
CA LEU A 168 -17.75 -4.65 -4.46
C LEU A 168 -17.82 -3.33 -5.25
N ILE A 169 -17.20 -2.25 -4.73
CA ILE A 169 -17.11 -0.96 -5.43
C ILE A 169 -16.40 -1.13 -6.78
N LEU A 170 -15.32 -1.91 -6.80
CA LEU A 170 -14.48 -2.14 -7.98
C LEU A 170 -14.98 -3.29 -8.86
N TYR A 171 -16.08 -3.94 -8.48
CA TYR A 171 -16.63 -5.08 -9.19
C TYR A 171 -16.86 -4.85 -10.69
N PRO A 172 -17.51 -3.76 -11.15
CA PRO A 172 -17.74 -3.55 -12.58
C PRO A 172 -16.43 -3.41 -13.35
N LEU A 173 -15.46 -2.69 -12.80
CA LEU A 173 -14.17 -2.47 -13.42
C LEU A 173 -13.33 -3.75 -13.50
N ASN A 174 -13.28 -4.50 -12.40
CA ASN A 174 -12.61 -5.80 -12.35
C ASN A 174 -13.25 -6.78 -13.33
N THR A 175 -14.58 -6.78 -13.44
CA THR A 175 -15.30 -7.62 -14.40
C THR A 175 -14.98 -7.23 -15.85
N TRP A 176 -14.87 -5.93 -16.15
CA TRP A 176 -14.44 -5.46 -17.46
C TRP A 176 -13.02 -5.90 -17.80
N SER A 177 -12.08 -5.76 -16.85
CA SER A 177 -10.69 -6.24 -17.01
C SER A 177 -10.64 -7.75 -17.26
N LEU A 178 -11.36 -8.54 -16.47
CA LEU A 178 -11.44 -10.01 -16.63
C LEU A 178 -12.00 -10.42 -18.00
N ARG A 179 -13.05 -9.74 -18.48
CA ARG A 179 -13.62 -10.00 -19.82
C ARG A 179 -12.61 -9.68 -20.92
N SER A 180 -11.93 -8.55 -20.83
CA SER A 180 -10.92 -8.17 -21.82
C SER A 180 -9.73 -9.12 -21.83
N MET A 181 -9.30 -9.62 -20.67
CA MET A 181 -8.30 -10.69 -20.57
C MET A 181 -8.75 -11.97 -21.29
N LYS A 182 -10.00 -12.38 -21.11
CA LYS A 182 -10.55 -13.55 -21.81
C LYS A 182 -10.57 -13.35 -23.33
N SER A 183 -11.00 -12.19 -23.81
CA SER A 183 -10.97 -11.88 -25.25
C SER A 183 -9.55 -11.83 -25.81
N MET A 184 -8.55 -11.37 -25.02
CA MET A 184 -7.13 -11.46 -25.40
C MET A 184 -6.67 -12.92 -25.56
N GLN A 185 -7.11 -13.82 -24.68
CA GLN A 185 -6.79 -15.24 -24.77
C GLN A 185 -7.41 -15.89 -26.02
N GLU A 186 -8.63 -15.50 -26.40
CA GLU A 186 -9.31 -15.99 -27.60
C GLU A 186 -8.60 -15.58 -28.91
N VAL A 187 -8.03 -14.37 -28.96
CA VAL A 187 -7.28 -13.90 -30.15
C VAL A 187 -5.83 -14.33 -30.17
N ALA A 188 -5.28 -14.82 -29.05
CA ALA A 188 -3.89 -15.27 -28.93
C ALA A 188 -3.37 -16.15 -30.09
N PRO A 189 -4.10 -17.16 -30.61
CA PRO A 189 -3.63 -17.94 -31.76
C PRO A 189 -3.49 -17.10 -33.05
N GLN A 190 -4.37 -16.12 -33.27
CA GLN A 190 -4.29 -15.22 -34.43
C GLN A 190 -3.08 -14.28 -34.31
N LEU A 191 -2.81 -13.79 -33.10
CA LEU A 191 -1.63 -12.96 -32.83
C LEU A 191 -0.34 -13.75 -33.09
N LYS A 192 -0.31 -15.03 -32.70
CA LYS A 192 0.84 -15.91 -32.97
C LYS A 192 1.04 -16.10 -34.48
N ALA A 193 -0.03 -16.32 -35.25
CA ALA A 193 0.06 -16.44 -36.71
C ALA A 193 0.63 -15.15 -37.36
N ILE A 194 0.28 -13.97 -36.86
CA ILE A 194 0.87 -12.69 -37.32
C ILE A 194 2.34 -12.60 -36.97
N GLN A 195 2.71 -12.94 -35.74
CA GLN A 195 4.11 -12.95 -35.30
C GLN A 195 4.95 -13.91 -36.15
N ASP A 196 4.41 -15.09 -36.48
CA ASP A 196 5.08 -16.06 -37.35
C ASP A 196 5.20 -15.58 -38.80
N LYS A 197 4.18 -14.89 -39.32
CA LYS A 197 4.18 -14.33 -40.69
C LYS A 197 5.17 -13.17 -40.86
N TYR A 198 5.27 -12.29 -39.86
CA TYR A 198 6.08 -11.06 -39.91
C TYR A 198 7.34 -11.13 -39.04
N LYS A 199 7.95 -12.32 -38.85
CA LYS A 199 9.18 -12.49 -38.04
C LYS A 199 10.31 -11.54 -38.39
N LYS A 200 10.44 -11.17 -39.67
CA LYS A 200 11.47 -10.25 -40.18
C LYS A 200 11.08 -8.77 -40.12
N GLU A 201 9.82 -8.46 -39.78
CA GLU A 201 9.26 -7.10 -39.81
C GLU A 201 8.44 -6.82 -38.53
N PRO A 202 9.09 -6.71 -37.35
CA PRO A 202 8.42 -6.60 -36.06
C PRO A 202 7.49 -5.39 -35.95
N GLN A 203 7.83 -4.27 -36.61
CA GLN A 203 6.97 -3.09 -36.65
C GLN A 203 5.64 -3.36 -37.36
N LYS A 204 5.65 -4.07 -38.49
CA LYS A 204 4.42 -4.47 -39.20
C LYS A 204 3.60 -5.45 -38.37
N ALA A 205 4.27 -6.40 -37.70
CA ALA A 205 3.61 -7.34 -36.80
C ALA A 205 2.86 -6.60 -35.67
N GLN A 206 3.50 -5.61 -35.04
CA GLN A 206 2.90 -4.84 -33.95
C GLN A 206 1.71 -3.98 -34.43
N MET A 207 1.79 -3.40 -35.62
CA MET A 207 0.67 -2.66 -36.22
C MET A 207 -0.54 -3.55 -36.48
N GLU A 208 -0.34 -4.75 -37.04
CA GLU A 208 -1.44 -5.68 -37.31
C GLU A 208 -2.04 -6.25 -36.02
N ILE A 209 -1.22 -6.55 -35.01
CA ILE A 209 -1.69 -6.94 -33.67
C ILE A 209 -2.59 -5.84 -33.09
N MET A 210 -2.18 -4.57 -33.18
CA MET A 210 -2.97 -3.45 -32.69
C MET A 210 -4.24 -3.23 -33.51
N ASN A 211 -4.22 -3.48 -34.82
CA ASN A 211 -5.41 -3.44 -35.67
C ASN A 211 -6.42 -4.51 -35.26
N ILE A 212 -5.98 -5.73 -34.98
CA ILE A 212 -6.86 -6.79 -34.45
C ILE A 212 -7.47 -6.37 -33.12
N TYR A 213 -6.66 -5.86 -32.18
CA TYR A 213 -7.18 -5.38 -30.91
C TYR A 213 -8.24 -4.30 -31.09
N ARG A 214 -8.01 -3.33 -31.98
CA ARG A 214 -8.99 -2.28 -32.29
C ARG A 214 -10.26 -2.83 -32.94
N GLN A 215 -10.14 -3.73 -33.92
CA GLN A 215 -11.28 -4.36 -34.61
C GLN A 215 -12.14 -5.20 -33.65
N LYS A 216 -11.51 -5.85 -32.67
CA LYS A 216 -12.19 -6.68 -31.66
C LYS A 216 -12.58 -5.89 -30.39
N GLY A 217 -12.29 -4.59 -30.32
CA GLY A 217 -12.58 -3.76 -29.15
C GLY A 217 -11.81 -4.17 -27.89
N ILE A 218 -10.66 -4.81 -28.04
CA ILE A 218 -9.83 -5.32 -26.94
C ILE A 218 -8.87 -4.23 -26.48
N ASN A 219 -8.82 -3.96 -25.17
CA ASN A 219 -7.86 -3.02 -24.59
C ASN A 219 -6.68 -3.79 -23.97
N PRO A 220 -5.44 -3.70 -24.52
CA PRO A 220 -4.29 -4.42 -23.98
C PRO A 220 -3.88 -3.96 -22.57
N LEU A 221 -4.20 -2.71 -22.17
CA LEU A 221 -3.91 -2.18 -20.84
C LEU A 221 -4.88 -2.69 -19.76
N SER A 222 -6.00 -3.29 -20.17
CA SER A 222 -6.96 -3.89 -19.23
C SER A 222 -6.33 -4.99 -18.36
N GLY A 223 -5.25 -5.62 -18.83
CA GLY A 223 -4.57 -6.70 -18.10
C GLY A 223 -3.75 -6.25 -16.90
N CYS A 224 -3.19 -5.03 -16.93
CA CYS A 224 -2.44 -4.47 -15.79
C CYS A 224 -3.29 -3.51 -14.94
N LEU A 225 -4.47 -3.11 -15.42
CA LEU A 225 -5.37 -2.20 -14.71
C LEU A 225 -5.72 -2.64 -13.28
N PRO A 226 -5.99 -3.94 -12.99
CA PRO A 226 -6.25 -4.38 -11.62
C PRO A 226 -5.07 -4.11 -10.69
N LEU A 227 -3.84 -4.30 -11.15
CA LEU A 227 -2.63 -4.07 -10.36
C LEU A 227 -2.43 -2.58 -10.08
N LEU A 228 -2.60 -1.73 -11.11
CA LEU A 228 -2.45 -0.28 -10.98
C LEU A 228 -3.48 0.31 -10.01
N LEU A 229 -4.72 -0.17 -10.09
CA LEU A 229 -5.77 0.30 -9.20
C LEU A 229 -5.60 -0.23 -7.78
N GLN A 230 -5.03 -1.42 -7.59
CA GLN A 230 -4.74 -1.98 -6.28
C GLN A 230 -3.63 -1.22 -5.54
N LEU A 231 -2.69 -0.60 -6.26
CA LEU A 231 -1.50 0.03 -5.67
C LEU A 231 -1.83 1.21 -4.73
N PRO A 232 -2.72 2.18 -5.06
CA PRO A 232 -3.16 3.20 -4.11
C PRO A 232 -3.80 2.65 -2.83
N PHE A 233 -4.62 1.60 -2.94
CA PHE A 233 -5.24 0.98 -1.75
C PHE A 233 -4.21 0.22 -0.90
N LEU A 234 -3.21 -0.41 -1.53
CA LEU A 234 -2.11 -1.04 -0.82
C LEU A 234 -1.32 0.00 0.00
N ILE A 235 -0.96 1.13 -0.62
CA ILE A 235 -0.25 2.22 0.05
C ILE A 235 -1.10 2.77 1.20
N GLY A 236 -2.37 3.06 0.95
CA GLY A 236 -3.29 3.55 1.99
C GLY A 236 -3.46 2.56 3.15
N MET A 237 -3.52 1.26 2.88
CA MET A 237 -3.62 0.22 3.92
C MET A 237 -2.32 0.08 4.72
N PHE A 238 -1.16 0.14 4.05
CA PHE A 238 0.13 0.10 4.72
C PHE A 238 0.35 1.30 5.64
N ASP A 239 0.04 2.49 5.13
CA ASP A 239 0.09 3.74 5.88
C ASP A 239 -0.84 3.65 7.10
N LEU A 240 -2.08 3.19 6.89
CA LEU A 240 -3.07 3.04 7.97
C LEU A 240 -2.57 2.13 9.10
N LEU A 241 -1.98 0.97 8.76
CA LEU A 241 -1.44 0.03 9.74
C LEU A 241 -0.26 0.61 10.53
N LYS A 242 0.45 1.59 9.97
CA LYS A 242 1.62 2.23 10.60
C LYS A 242 1.28 3.49 11.40
N SER A 243 0.17 4.15 11.11
CA SER A 243 -0.24 5.39 11.80
C SER A 243 -1.36 5.19 12.81
N SER A 244 -2.17 4.14 12.68
CA SER A 244 -3.30 3.92 13.59
C SER A 244 -2.84 3.18 14.84
N PHE A 245 -2.88 3.87 15.97
CA PHE A 245 -2.54 3.27 17.26
C PHE A 245 -3.43 2.07 17.60
N GLU A 246 -4.69 2.11 17.21
CA GLU A 246 -5.69 1.06 17.51
C GLU A 246 -5.36 -0.28 16.84
N LEU A 247 -4.62 -0.26 15.72
CA LEU A 247 -4.19 -1.46 15.01
C LEU A 247 -2.90 -2.05 15.59
N ARG A 248 -2.16 -1.26 16.38
CA ARG A 248 -0.94 -1.70 17.03
C ARG A 248 -1.26 -2.67 18.17
N GLY A 249 -0.70 -3.87 18.09
CA GLY A 249 -0.94 -4.92 19.09
C GLY A 249 -2.35 -5.52 19.00
N ALA A 250 -3.11 -5.19 17.96
CA ALA A 250 -4.35 -5.88 17.67
C ALA A 250 -4.03 -7.33 17.26
N SER A 251 -4.50 -8.29 18.05
CA SER A 251 -4.32 -9.73 17.77
C SER A 251 -5.46 -10.26 16.91
N PHE A 252 -5.16 -11.24 16.06
CA PHE A 252 -6.13 -11.98 15.25
C PHE A 252 -6.18 -13.45 15.65
N ILE A 253 -5.04 -14.13 15.57
CA ILE A 253 -4.89 -15.53 15.95
C ILE A 253 -3.86 -15.55 17.09
N PRO A 254 -4.30 -15.72 18.35
CA PRO A 254 -3.40 -15.69 19.50
C PRO A 254 -2.25 -16.70 19.34
N GLY A 255 -1.01 -16.23 19.50
CA GLY A 255 0.19 -17.04 19.37
C GLY A 255 0.74 -17.20 17.95
N TRP A 256 0.10 -16.57 16.94
CA TRP A 256 0.66 -16.46 15.58
C TRP A 256 0.59 -15.02 15.06
N ILE A 257 -0.58 -14.39 15.16
CA ILE A 257 -0.83 -13.03 14.69
C ILE A 257 -1.27 -12.19 15.88
N ASP A 258 -0.29 -11.76 16.68
CA ASP A 258 -0.53 -10.97 17.90
C ASP A 258 -0.49 -9.45 17.65
N ASN A 259 -0.05 -9.02 16.46
CA ASN A 259 0.03 -7.61 16.12
C ASN A 259 -0.16 -7.40 14.61
N LEU A 260 -1.30 -6.83 14.21
CA LEU A 260 -1.62 -6.52 12.81
C LEU A 260 -0.65 -5.52 12.16
N SER A 261 -0.02 -4.64 12.96
CA SER A 261 0.94 -3.63 12.50
C SER A 261 2.38 -4.15 12.41
N SER A 262 2.63 -5.42 12.73
CA SER A 262 3.95 -6.06 12.62
C SER A 262 3.86 -7.34 11.77
N PRO A 263 4.99 -7.85 11.24
CA PRO A 263 5.01 -9.14 10.55
C PRO A 263 4.43 -10.27 11.40
N ASP A 264 3.79 -11.26 10.78
CA ASP A 264 3.27 -12.42 11.51
C ASP A 264 4.40 -13.34 11.94
N VAL A 265 4.34 -13.92 13.14
CA VAL A 265 5.40 -14.79 13.66
C VAL A 265 4.77 -16.08 14.15
N LEU A 266 4.88 -17.13 13.36
CA LEU A 266 4.34 -18.44 13.74
C LEU A 266 5.24 -19.14 14.75
N PHE A 267 6.56 -19.06 14.56
CA PHE A 267 7.56 -19.54 15.52
C PHE A 267 8.88 -18.78 15.33
N SER A 268 9.70 -18.75 16.36
CA SER A 268 11.02 -18.10 16.38
C SER A 268 12.10 -19.06 16.85
N TRP A 269 13.35 -18.78 16.50
CA TRP A 269 14.51 -19.56 16.93
C TRP A 269 15.67 -18.64 17.33
N SER A 270 16.69 -19.18 18.02
CA SER A 270 17.74 -18.36 18.64
C SER A 270 18.81 -17.86 17.66
N THR A 271 19.18 -18.65 16.64
CA THR A 271 20.29 -18.34 15.73
C THR A 271 19.79 -17.78 14.40
N PRO A 272 20.06 -16.51 14.04
CA PRO A 272 19.56 -15.93 12.80
C PRO A 272 20.06 -16.71 11.58
N LEU A 273 19.13 -17.16 10.73
CA LEU A 273 19.43 -17.76 9.44
C LEU A 273 19.67 -16.66 8.40
N PRO A 274 20.54 -16.92 7.39
CA PRO A 274 20.69 -16.01 6.27
C PRO A 274 19.34 -15.73 5.59
N ILE A 275 19.08 -14.47 5.23
CA ILE A 275 17.90 -13.99 4.48
C ILE A 275 16.58 -13.96 5.28
N ILE A 276 16.29 -15.02 6.05
CA ILE A 276 14.99 -15.19 6.73
C ILE A 276 15.01 -14.61 8.16
N GLY A 277 16.19 -14.45 8.77
CA GLY A 277 16.32 -13.93 10.13
C GLY A 277 16.06 -15.01 11.18
N ASN A 278 15.36 -14.68 12.26
CA ASN A 278 15.11 -15.57 13.40
C ASN A 278 13.62 -15.87 13.65
N GLN A 279 12.76 -15.48 12.71
CA GLN A 279 11.30 -15.57 12.82
C GLN A 279 10.73 -16.18 11.53
N PHE A 280 9.77 -17.09 11.67
CA PHE A 280 9.06 -17.69 10.54
C PHE A 280 7.71 -17.01 10.33
N HIS A 281 7.53 -16.40 9.15
CA HIS A 281 6.30 -15.71 8.77
C HIS A 281 5.54 -16.57 7.75
N LEU A 282 4.34 -17.02 8.11
CA LEU A 282 3.53 -17.94 7.32
C LEU A 282 2.63 -17.22 6.31
N LEU A 283 2.09 -16.05 6.64
CA LEU A 283 1.19 -15.32 5.72
C LEU A 283 1.82 -15.01 4.35
N PRO A 284 3.09 -14.59 4.22
CA PRO A 284 3.72 -14.34 2.93
C PRO A 284 3.86 -15.61 2.08
N ILE A 285 4.03 -16.78 2.73
CA ILE A 285 4.07 -18.08 2.05
C ILE A 285 2.68 -18.44 1.51
N LEU A 286 1.63 -18.22 2.31
CA LEU A 286 0.24 -18.39 1.89
C LEU A 286 -0.11 -17.42 0.75
N LEU A 287 0.35 -16.18 0.83
CA LEU A 287 0.21 -15.18 -0.23
C LEU A 287 0.83 -15.71 -1.53
N GLY A 288 2.07 -16.22 -1.49
CA GLY A 288 2.72 -16.84 -2.64
C GLY A 288 1.96 -18.04 -3.20
N ALA A 289 1.46 -18.92 -2.33
CA ALA A 289 0.65 -20.07 -2.74
C ALA A 289 -0.66 -19.64 -3.43
N ILE A 290 -1.35 -18.64 -2.89
CA ILE A 290 -2.59 -18.11 -3.46
C ILE A 290 -2.32 -17.40 -4.79
N MET A 291 -1.23 -16.62 -4.90
CA MET A 291 -0.81 -16.02 -6.15
C MET A 291 -0.55 -17.08 -7.23
N TYR A 292 0.12 -18.18 -6.87
CA TYR A 292 0.36 -19.29 -7.78
C TYR A 292 -0.95 -19.95 -8.24
N ILE A 293 -1.89 -20.20 -7.31
CA ILE A 293 -3.22 -20.71 -7.62
C ILE A 293 -3.97 -19.74 -8.54
N GLN A 294 -3.97 -18.45 -8.21
CA GLN A 294 -4.61 -17.41 -9.01
C GLN A 294 -4.05 -17.39 -10.44
N GLN A 295 -2.73 -17.46 -10.60
CA GLN A 295 -2.09 -17.52 -11.91
C GLN A 295 -2.54 -18.75 -12.69
N ASN A 296 -2.65 -19.92 -12.05
CA ASN A 296 -3.16 -21.15 -12.69
C ASN A 296 -4.60 -20.99 -13.17
N VAL A 297 -5.46 -20.44 -12.31
CA VAL A 297 -6.88 -20.24 -12.61
C VAL A 297 -7.08 -19.17 -13.69
N MET A 298 -6.21 -18.16 -13.75
CA MET A 298 -6.22 -17.11 -14.77
C MET A 298 -5.61 -17.55 -16.10
N SER A 299 -4.68 -18.49 -16.08
CA SER A 299 -3.97 -18.90 -17.30
C SER A 299 -4.82 -19.82 -18.16
N SER A 300 -4.95 -19.49 -19.45
CA SER A 300 -5.51 -20.38 -20.48
C SER A 300 -4.45 -21.29 -21.10
N LEU A 301 -3.44 -21.68 -20.31
CA LEU A 301 -2.34 -22.50 -20.79
C LEU A 301 -2.83 -23.94 -21.06
N PRO A 302 -2.36 -24.59 -22.14
CA PRO A 302 -2.61 -26.03 -22.34
C PRO A 302 -2.22 -26.83 -21.10
N LYS A 303 -2.98 -27.87 -20.76
CA LYS A 303 -2.66 -28.72 -19.59
C LYS A 303 -1.32 -29.44 -19.74
N ASP A 304 -0.91 -29.72 -20.96
CA ASP A 304 0.37 -30.34 -21.28
C ASP A 304 1.45 -29.25 -21.51
N PRO A 305 2.49 -29.18 -20.65
CA PRO A 305 3.60 -28.24 -20.80
C PRO A 305 4.39 -28.40 -22.11
N ALA A 306 4.36 -29.57 -22.74
CA ALA A 306 5.03 -29.80 -24.02
C ALA A 306 4.40 -29.00 -25.17
N GLN A 307 3.12 -28.62 -25.03
CA GLN A 307 2.38 -27.84 -26.02
C GLN A 307 2.54 -26.33 -25.84
N TRP A 308 3.28 -25.89 -24.81
CA TRP A 308 3.45 -24.48 -24.54
C TRP A 308 4.38 -23.83 -25.55
N THR A 309 3.95 -22.68 -26.06
CA THR A 309 4.82 -21.81 -26.87
C THR A 309 5.92 -21.19 -26.01
N ASP A 310 7.01 -20.73 -26.62
CA ASP A 310 8.10 -20.08 -25.86
C ASP A 310 7.62 -18.83 -25.13
N GLN A 311 6.68 -18.08 -25.73
CA GLN A 311 6.04 -16.93 -25.09
C GLN A 311 5.22 -17.34 -23.86
N GLN A 312 4.49 -18.47 -23.94
CA GLN A 312 3.72 -19.01 -22.82
C GLN A 312 4.63 -19.49 -21.69
N LYS A 313 5.74 -20.16 -22.03
CA LYS A 313 6.77 -20.56 -21.06
C LYS A 313 7.39 -19.36 -20.36
N GLN A 314 7.73 -18.31 -21.11
CA GLN A 314 8.28 -17.07 -20.56
C GLN A 314 7.27 -16.37 -19.64
N GLN A 315 6.00 -16.26 -20.05
CA GLN A 315 4.96 -15.67 -19.21
C GLN A 315 4.76 -16.46 -17.91
N ARG A 316 4.79 -17.80 -17.99
CA ARG A 316 4.71 -18.67 -16.82
C ARG A 316 5.90 -18.48 -15.89
N MET A 317 7.11 -18.50 -16.43
CA MET A 317 8.35 -18.28 -15.68
C MET A 317 8.33 -16.92 -14.97
N MET A 318 8.00 -15.85 -15.70
CA MET A 318 7.93 -14.50 -15.15
C MET A 318 6.89 -14.39 -14.02
N GLY A 319 5.72 -15.02 -14.18
CA GLY A 319 4.70 -15.04 -13.12
C GLY A 319 5.13 -15.83 -11.89
N ASN A 320 5.83 -16.96 -12.07
CA ASN A 320 6.39 -17.72 -10.95
C ASN A 320 7.47 -16.92 -10.21
N VAL A 321 8.38 -16.27 -10.93
CA VAL A 321 9.41 -15.39 -10.34
C VAL A 321 8.75 -14.24 -9.59
N MET A 322 7.76 -13.57 -10.19
CA MET A 322 7.02 -12.49 -9.53
C MET A 322 6.35 -12.97 -8.24
N THR A 323 5.78 -14.17 -8.24
CA THR A 323 5.16 -14.77 -7.05
C THR A 323 6.15 -14.96 -5.91
N VAL A 324 7.35 -15.48 -6.22
CA VAL A 324 8.43 -15.65 -5.22
C VAL A 324 8.92 -14.29 -4.73
N VAL A 325 9.17 -13.33 -5.64
CA VAL A 325 9.63 -11.99 -5.27
C VAL A 325 8.61 -11.28 -4.39
N MET A 326 7.32 -11.37 -4.70
CA MET A 326 6.26 -10.78 -3.88
C MET A 326 6.17 -11.45 -2.52
N ALA A 327 6.26 -12.78 -2.43
CA ALA A 327 6.27 -13.47 -1.13
C ALA A 327 7.47 -13.04 -0.26
N VAL A 328 8.66 -12.87 -0.84
CA VAL A 328 9.85 -12.39 -0.13
C VAL A 328 9.70 -10.91 0.28
N LEU A 329 9.14 -10.06 -0.58
CA LEU A 329 8.90 -8.65 -0.28
C LEU A 329 7.91 -8.48 0.86
N PHE A 330 6.80 -9.21 0.82
CA PHE A 330 5.77 -9.20 1.86
C PHE A 330 6.19 -9.92 3.14
N TYR A 331 7.35 -10.60 3.14
CA TYR A 331 7.89 -11.26 4.31
C TYR A 331 8.08 -10.31 5.48
N ASN A 332 8.57 -9.10 5.23
CA ASN A 332 8.83 -8.12 6.29
C ASN A 332 7.67 -7.12 6.46
N PHE A 333 6.53 -7.35 5.83
CA PHE A 333 5.39 -6.43 5.87
C PHE A 333 4.42 -6.77 7.00
N PRO A 334 3.65 -5.78 7.49
CA PRO A 334 2.65 -6.00 8.53
C PRO A 334 1.67 -7.13 8.17
N SER A 335 1.35 -7.99 9.13
CA SER A 335 0.43 -9.11 8.97
C SER A 335 -0.96 -8.65 8.51
N GLY A 336 -1.43 -7.49 8.96
CA GLY A 336 -2.68 -6.87 8.48
C GLY A 336 -2.67 -6.57 6.97
N LEU A 337 -1.51 -6.19 6.41
CA LEU A 337 -1.36 -5.94 4.99
C LEU A 337 -1.38 -7.26 4.19
N ASN A 338 -0.75 -8.30 4.73
CA ASN A 338 -0.81 -9.65 4.17
C ASN A 338 -2.24 -10.19 4.16
N ILE A 339 -2.99 -10.03 5.27
CA ILE A 339 -4.40 -10.43 5.38
C ILE A 339 -5.25 -9.70 4.34
N TYR A 340 -5.07 -8.39 4.20
CA TYR A 340 -5.73 -7.58 3.17
C TYR A 340 -5.48 -8.14 1.76
N TRP A 341 -4.22 -8.39 1.43
CA TRP A 341 -3.83 -8.87 0.09
C TRP A 341 -4.37 -10.27 -0.20
N ILE A 342 -4.23 -11.20 0.75
CA ILE A 342 -4.77 -12.56 0.68
C ILE A 342 -6.28 -12.52 0.48
N SER A 343 -7.00 -11.74 1.29
CA SER A 343 -8.45 -11.59 1.18
C SER A 343 -8.85 -11.06 -0.20
N SER A 344 -8.10 -10.08 -0.72
CA SER A 344 -8.36 -9.50 -2.03
C SER A 344 -8.17 -10.54 -3.13
N MET A 345 -7.10 -11.33 -3.09
CA MET A 345 -6.85 -12.38 -4.08
C MET A 345 -7.90 -13.49 -4.04
N VAL A 346 -8.29 -13.95 -2.85
CA VAL A 346 -9.34 -14.97 -2.68
C VAL A 346 -10.66 -14.47 -3.28
N LEU A 347 -11.08 -13.25 -2.95
CA LEU A 347 -12.27 -12.63 -3.53
C LEU A 347 -12.14 -12.44 -5.05
N GLY A 348 -10.94 -12.12 -5.55
CA GLY A 348 -10.65 -12.04 -6.98
C GLY A 348 -10.83 -13.37 -7.71
N ILE A 349 -10.34 -14.47 -7.11
CA ILE A 349 -10.54 -15.83 -7.65
C ILE A 349 -12.03 -16.18 -7.67
N ILE A 350 -12.76 -15.87 -6.59
CA ILE A 350 -14.22 -16.09 -6.51
C ILE A 350 -14.95 -15.28 -7.60
N GLN A 351 -14.60 -13.99 -7.76
CA GLN A 351 -15.17 -13.13 -8.79
C GLN A 351 -14.89 -13.69 -10.20
N GLN A 352 -13.66 -14.10 -10.47
CA GLN A 352 -13.29 -14.69 -11.75
C GLN A 352 -14.08 -15.98 -12.02
N TRP A 353 -14.17 -16.86 -11.03
CA TRP A 353 -14.95 -18.08 -11.16
C TRP A 353 -16.42 -17.78 -11.47
N TRP A 354 -17.02 -16.77 -10.84
CA TRP A 354 -18.37 -16.32 -11.15
C TRP A 354 -18.47 -15.81 -12.59
N VAL A 355 -17.59 -14.89 -13.00
CA VAL A 355 -17.62 -14.26 -14.33
C VAL A 355 -17.40 -15.28 -15.45
N ASN A 356 -16.55 -16.28 -15.22
CA ASN A 356 -16.23 -17.33 -16.19
C ASN A 356 -17.27 -18.46 -16.26
N ARG A 357 -18.29 -18.48 -15.40
CA ARG A 357 -19.39 -19.43 -15.54
C ARG A 357 -20.05 -19.25 -16.90
N PRO A 358 -20.32 -20.35 -17.64
CA PRO A 358 -21.02 -20.26 -18.92
C PRO A 358 -22.42 -19.69 -18.68
N ARG A 359 -22.61 -18.42 -19.04
CA ARG A 359 -23.93 -17.81 -19.13
C ARG A 359 -24.52 -18.25 -20.46
N LYS A 360 -25.67 -18.93 -20.44
CA LYS A 360 -26.57 -19.02 -21.59
C LYS A 360 -26.98 -17.58 -21.91
N THR A 361 -26.24 -16.92 -22.79
CA THR A 361 -26.59 -15.59 -23.26
C THR A 361 -27.19 -15.80 -24.66
N PRO A 362 -28.41 -15.31 -24.94
CA PRO A 362 -28.99 -15.39 -26.27
C PRO A 362 -28.02 -14.76 -27.28
N GLU A 363 -27.92 -15.33 -28.48
CA GLU A 363 -27.20 -14.74 -29.61
C GLU A 363 -27.63 -13.28 -29.79
N VAL A 364 -26.76 -12.35 -29.37
CA VAL A 364 -26.88 -10.97 -29.80
C VAL A 364 -26.25 -10.93 -31.19
N VAL A 365 -27.10 -11.04 -32.21
CA VAL A 365 -26.75 -10.77 -33.60
C VAL A 365 -26.29 -9.32 -33.66
N VAL A 366 -24.98 -9.12 -33.78
CA VAL A 366 -24.42 -7.79 -34.05
C VAL A 366 -24.67 -7.51 -35.53
N GLU A 367 -25.70 -6.71 -35.81
CA GLU A 367 -25.93 -6.16 -37.14
C GLU A 367 -24.72 -5.28 -37.51
N VAL A 368 -23.95 -5.75 -38.50
CA VAL A 368 -22.81 -5.00 -39.05
C VAL A 368 -23.39 -3.80 -39.79
N VAL A 369 -23.29 -2.61 -39.22
CA VAL A 369 -23.57 -1.36 -39.93
C VAL A 369 -22.54 -1.22 -41.06
N SER A 370 -22.92 -1.64 -42.27
CA SER A 370 -22.17 -1.40 -43.49
C SER A 370 -22.18 0.11 -43.80
N LYS A 371 -21.00 0.73 -43.82
CA LYS A 371 -20.84 2.12 -44.32
C LYS A 371 -21.29 2.23 -45.78
N PRO A 372 -21.95 3.32 -46.19
CA PRO A 372 -22.39 3.49 -47.57
C PRO A 372 -21.19 3.79 -48.49
N THR A 373 -21.07 3.01 -49.57
CA THR A 373 -20.09 3.18 -50.63
C THR A 373 -20.41 4.44 -51.44
N THR A 374 -19.62 5.49 -51.28
CA THR A 374 -19.69 6.69 -52.13
C THR A 374 -19.12 6.36 -53.51
N LYS A 375 -19.98 6.20 -54.52
CA LYS A 375 -19.55 6.05 -55.92
C LYS A 375 -19.01 7.38 -56.42
N HIS A 376 -17.70 7.46 -56.67
CA HIS A 376 -17.11 8.50 -57.50
C HIS A 376 -17.62 8.35 -58.94
N LYS A 377 -18.45 9.31 -59.38
CA LYS A 377 -18.86 9.46 -60.78
C LYS A 377 -17.74 10.23 -61.49
N LYS A 378 -16.97 9.54 -62.35
CA LYS A 378 -16.05 10.20 -63.30
C LYS A 378 -16.87 11.06 -64.26
N MET A 379 -16.61 12.37 -64.30
CA MET A 379 -17.02 13.21 -65.43
C MET A 379 -16.01 13.01 -66.56
N LYS A 380 -16.54 12.77 -67.76
CA LYS A 380 -15.84 12.93 -69.03
C LYS A 380 -15.83 14.40 -69.42
#